data_AF-A0A1M7SGA6-F1
#
_entry.id   AF-A0A1M7SGA6-F1
#
_cell.length_a   1.000
_cell.length_b   1.000
_cell.length_c   1.000
_cell.angle_alpha   90.00
_cell.angle_beta   90.00
_cell.angle_gamma   90.00
#
_symmetry.space_group_name_H-M   'P 1'
#
loop_
_entity.id
_entity.type
_entity.pdbx_description
1 polymer ?
#
loop_
_entity_poly.entity_id
_entity_poly.type
_entity_poly.pdbx_seq_one_letter_code
_entity_poly.pdbx_strand_id
1 'polypeptide(L)'
;MKNVIMNNMQKIFIFVIIALPFLTACVNGLPQNWRLPTDKELKATWRDENKGKYAIVKGDFNSDKIVDEAKLLVRKDGMGFGLFAFVSQKDNYFKTYLLDEMQDHTLIQVFGIKDVASGVYKTACGKGYWDCQQGETPEIVIKNTAIDYFKTEGANSFFYWDNKENTFKRIWISD
;
A
#
# COMPACT_ATOMS: atom_id res chain seq x y z
N MET A 1 43.99 -3.79 76.94
CA MET A 1 44.36 -5.05 76.26
C MET A 1 43.08 -5.75 75.80
N LYS A 2 43.09 -6.25 74.55
CA LYS A 2 42.02 -6.99 73.80
C LYS A 2 40.93 -6.07 73.22
N ASN A 3 40.98 -5.73 71.92
CA ASN A 3 40.50 -6.51 70.76
C ASN A 3 39.10 -7.11 71.02
N VAL A 4 38.09 -6.90 70.17
CA VAL A 4 37.96 -7.57 68.88
C VAL A 4 36.91 -6.87 68.00
N ILE A 5 37.28 -6.75 66.72
CA ILE A 5 36.48 -6.38 65.55
C ILE A 5 35.42 -7.45 65.27
N MET A 6 34.19 -7.07 64.91
CA MET A 6 33.34 -7.94 64.08
C MET A 6 32.45 -7.10 63.16
N ASN A 7 32.90 -7.02 61.91
CA ASN A 7 32.17 -6.55 60.75
C ASN A 7 30.92 -7.41 60.53
N ASN A 8 29.75 -6.78 60.42
CA ASN A 8 28.55 -7.44 59.90
C ASN A 8 28.24 -6.83 58.52
N MET A 9 28.83 -7.45 57.50
CA MET A 9 28.71 -7.04 56.11
C MET A 9 27.35 -7.56 55.57
N GLN A 10 26.31 -6.77 55.78
CA GLN A 10 24.95 -7.06 55.33
C GLN A 10 24.89 -6.95 53.81
N LYS A 11 24.87 -8.10 53.11
CA LYS A 11 24.76 -8.17 51.65
C LYS A 11 23.37 -7.68 51.23
N ILE A 12 23.28 -6.44 50.75
CA ILE A 12 22.09 -5.89 50.11
C ILE A 12 22.01 -6.49 48.69
N PHE A 13 21.08 -7.42 48.49
CA PHE A 13 20.69 -7.89 47.16
C PHE A 13 19.85 -6.78 46.50
N ILE A 14 20.46 -6.00 45.61
CA ILE A 14 19.75 -5.04 44.76
C ILE A 14 19.08 -5.84 43.64
N PHE A 15 17.78 -6.07 43.77
CA PHE A 15 16.94 -6.58 42.68
C PHE A 15 16.62 -5.41 41.74
N VAL A 16 17.45 -5.19 40.72
CA VAL A 16 17.14 -4.24 39.65
C VAL A 16 16.07 -4.87 38.77
N ILE A 17 14.80 -4.54 39.02
CA ILE A 17 13.71 -4.81 38.08
C ILE A 17 13.90 -3.84 36.92
N ILE A 18 14.63 -4.27 35.90
CA ILE A 18 14.66 -3.59 34.59
C ILE A 18 13.27 -3.81 33.99
N ALA A 19 12.38 -2.84 34.20
CA ALA A 19 11.14 -2.75 33.44
C ALA A 19 11.52 -2.50 31.98
N LEU A 20 11.65 -3.58 31.20
CA LEU A 20 11.71 -3.47 29.75
C LEU A 20 10.40 -2.83 29.30
N PRO A 21 10.42 -1.65 28.65
CA PRO A 21 9.24 -1.18 27.95
C PRO A 21 8.97 -2.19 26.83
N PHE A 22 7.87 -2.93 26.95
CA PHE A 22 7.28 -3.63 25.81
C PHE A 22 6.91 -2.56 24.77
N LEU A 23 7.81 -2.32 23.81
CA LEU A 23 7.48 -1.64 22.56
C LEU A 23 6.53 -2.56 21.80
N THR A 24 5.23 -2.49 22.09
CA THR A 24 4.20 -3.09 21.26
C THR A 24 3.98 -2.18 20.04
N ALA A 25 4.97 -2.11 19.16
CA ALA A 25 4.82 -1.48 17.85
C ALA A 25 4.49 -2.56 16.83
N CYS A 26 3.21 -2.94 16.71
CA CYS A 26 2.72 -3.75 15.59
C CYS A 26 1.19 -3.62 15.46
N VAL A 27 0.71 -2.52 14.86
CA VAL A 27 -0.47 -2.57 13.98
C VAL A 27 -0.23 -1.62 12.81
N ASN A 28 0.65 -2.02 11.89
CA ASN A 28 0.47 -1.61 10.49
C ASN A 28 -0.59 -2.55 9.90
N GLY A 29 -1.83 -2.33 10.33
CA GLY A 29 -2.97 -3.18 10.04
C GLY A 29 -3.56 -2.89 8.67
N LEU A 30 -4.14 -3.92 8.05
CA LEU A 30 -5.09 -3.71 6.97
C LEU A 30 -6.31 -2.92 7.50
N PRO A 31 -7.03 -2.19 6.64
CA PRO A 31 -8.24 -1.48 7.04
C PRO A 31 -9.27 -2.43 7.68
N GLN A 32 -10.05 -1.92 8.63
CA GLN A 32 -11.07 -2.72 9.31
C GLN A 32 -12.02 -3.35 8.29
N ASN A 33 -12.34 -4.63 8.48
CA ASN A 33 -13.18 -5.43 7.57
C ASN A 33 -12.56 -5.78 6.21
N TRP A 34 -11.26 -5.55 6.02
CA TRP A 34 -10.52 -5.98 4.83
C TRP A 34 -9.49 -7.06 5.17
N ARG A 35 -9.18 -7.91 4.19
CA ARG A 35 -8.16 -8.96 4.29
C ARG A 35 -7.38 -9.05 2.99
N LEU A 36 -6.23 -9.71 3.04
CA LEU A 36 -5.55 -10.12 1.81
C LEU A 36 -6.42 -11.12 1.03
N PRO A 37 -6.34 -11.11 -0.31
CA PRO A 37 -6.88 -12.18 -1.13
C PRO A 37 -6.22 -13.51 -0.78
N THR A 38 -6.97 -14.59 -0.92
CA THR A 38 -6.47 -15.96 -0.82
C THR A 38 -5.84 -16.39 -2.15
N ASP A 39 -5.01 -17.43 -2.12
CA ASP A 39 -4.44 -18.03 -3.34
C ASP A 39 -5.53 -18.51 -4.30
N LYS A 40 -6.69 -18.96 -3.79
CA LYS A 40 -7.84 -19.37 -4.60
C LYS A 40 -8.45 -18.18 -5.35
N GLU A 41 -8.57 -17.02 -4.70
CA GLU A 41 -9.09 -15.79 -5.31
C GLU A 41 -8.13 -15.20 -6.35
N LEU A 42 -6.82 -15.43 -6.18
CA LEU A 42 -5.78 -15.04 -7.13
C LEU A 42 -5.39 -16.17 -8.09
N LYS A 43 -6.19 -17.23 -8.20
CA LYS A 43 -5.90 -18.37 -9.07
C LYS A 43 -6.26 -18.05 -10.52
N ALA A 44 -5.32 -17.43 -11.24
CA ALA A 44 -5.41 -17.22 -12.68
C ALA A 44 -4.02 -17.31 -13.31
N THR A 45 -3.91 -18.00 -14.46
CA THR A 45 -2.62 -18.29 -15.12
C THR A 45 -1.85 -17.03 -15.51
N TRP A 46 -2.53 -15.98 -15.95
CA TRP A 46 -1.92 -14.70 -16.30
C TRP A 46 -1.19 -14.04 -15.11
N ARG A 47 -1.51 -14.42 -13.86
CA ARG A 47 -0.84 -13.89 -12.67
C ARG A 47 0.47 -14.59 -12.36
N ASP A 48 0.76 -15.73 -12.99
CA ASP A 48 1.93 -16.54 -12.67
C ASP A 48 3.25 -15.88 -13.08
N GLU A 49 3.20 -14.91 -13.99
CA GLU A 49 4.34 -14.08 -14.42
C GLU A 49 4.85 -13.14 -13.32
N ASN A 50 4.03 -12.86 -12.30
CA ASN A 50 4.37 -11.93 -11.22
C ASN A 50 4.38 -12.63 -9.85
N LYS A 51 5.47 -12.45 -9.08
CA LYS A 51 5.60 -13.05 -7.73
C LYS A 51 4.53 -12.59 -6.75
N GLY A 52 4.10 -11.33 -6.85
CA GLY A 52 2.99 -10.76 -6.07
C GLY A 52 1.62 -11.02 -6.71
N LYS A 53 1.54 -11.88 -7.73
CA LYS A 53 0.33 -12.21 -8.50
C LYS A 53 -0.42 -10.97 -9.01
N TYR A 54 0.26 -9.84 -9.23
CA TYR A 54 -0.39 -8.54 -9.53
C TYR A 54 -1.41 -8.10 -8.47
N ALA A 55 -1.21 -8.44 -7.20
CA ALA A 55 -2.06 -8.03 -6.08
C ALA A 55 -1.36 -7.02 -5.15
N ILE A 56 -0.05 -6.79 -5.34
CA ILE A 56 0.76 -5.86 -4.54
C ILE A 56 1.70 -5.09 -5.48
N VAL A 57 1.76 -3.78 -5.28
CA VAL A 57 2.76 -2.87 -5.87
C VAL A 57 3.51 -2.17 -4.73
N LYS A 58 4.81 -1.94 -4.91
CA LYS A 58 5.63 -1.17 -3.99
C LYS A 58 6.37 -0.08 -4.75
N GLY A 59 6.49 1.10 -4.17
CA GLY A 59 7.20 2.23 -4.77
C GLY A 59 7.12 3.46 -3.88
N ASP A 60 7.86 4.51 -4.21
CA ASP A 60 7.68 5.82 -3.60
C ASP A 60 6.59 6.54 -4.40
N PHE A 61 5.39 6.69 -3.84
CA PHE A 61 4.28 7.34 -4.53
C PHE A 61 4.31 8.86 -4.33
N ASN A 62 4.66 9.31 -3.13
CA ASN A 62 4.53 10.70 -2.66
C ASN A 62 5.84 11.53 -2.74
N SER A 63 6.92 10.99 -3.31
CA SER A 63 8.26 11.60 -3.40
C SER A 63 9.00 11.77 -2.06
N ASP A 64 8.64 11.08 -0.99
CA ASP A 64 9.31 11.22 0.31
C ASP A 64 10.49 10.24 0.52
N LYS A 65 10.78 9.41 -0.49
CA LYS A 65 11.82 8.36 -0.50
C LYS A 65 11.56 7.20 0.46
N ILE A 66 10.37 7.10 1.03
CA ILE A 66 9.92 5.95 1.79
C ILE A 66 9.13 5.04 0.86
N VAL A 67 9.29 3.72 1.03
CA VAL A 67 8.58 2.75 0.20
C VAL A 67 7.13 2.64 0.70
N ASP A 68 6.20 3.01 -0.18
CA ASP A 68 4.77 2.82 -0.04
C ASP A 68 4.33 1.47 -0.61
N GLU A 69 3.09 1.07 -0.30
CA GLU A 69 2.49 -0.13 -0.84
C GLU A 69 1.08 0.14 -1.38
N ALA A 70 0.75 -0.47 -2.52
CA ALA A 70 -0.63 -0.63 -2.96
C ALA A 70 -1.01 -2.11 -2.96
N LYS A 71 -2.24 -2.42 -2.55
CA LYS A 71 -2.73 -3.79 -2.42
C LYS A 71 -4.16 -3.91 -2.93
N LEU A 72 -4.46 -5.01 -3.62
CA LEU A 72 -5.82 -5.49 -3.76
C LEU A 72 -6.21 -6.21 -2.48
N LEU A 73 -7.32 -5.79 -1.85
CA LEU A 73 -7.87 -6.38 -0.64
C LEU A 73 -9.28 -6.87 -0.88
N VAL A 74 -9.70 -7.91 -0.17
CA VAL A 74 -11.06 -8.46 -0.23
C VAL A 74 -11.80 -8.09 1.05
N ARG A 75 -13.07 -7.72 0.94
CA ARG A 75 -13.94 -7.49 2.10
C ARG A 75 -14.13 -8.80 2.86
N LYS A 76 -14.11 -8.74 4.19
CA LYS A 76 -14.29 -9.93 5.04
C LYS A 76 -15.69 -10.54 4.93
N ASP A 77 -16.69 -9.75 4.55
CA ASP A 77 -18.05 -10.23 4.24
C ASP A 77 -18.16 -10.96 2.89
N GLY A 78 -17.10 -10.96 2.08
CA GLY A 78 -17.07 -11.61 0.77
C GLY A 78 -17.85 -10.86 -0.31
N MET A 79 -18.32 -9.64 -0.07
CA MET A 79 -19.15 -8.92 -1.03
C MET A 79 -18.34 -8.23 -2.13
N GLY A 80 -17.08 -7.89 -1.88
CA GLY A 80 -16.32 -7.08 -2.81
C GLY A 80 -14.82 -7.14 -2.61
N PHE A 81 -14.10 -6.46 -3.51
CA PHE A 81 -12.67 -6.21 -3.38
C PHE A 81 -12.39 -4.73 -3.65
N GLY A 82 -11.23 -4.24 -3.21
CA GLY A 82 -10.84 -2.85 -3.36
C GLY A 82 -9.34 -2.70 -3.54
N LEU A 83 -8.96 -1.62 -4.22
CA LEU A 83 -7.58 -1.18 -4.36
C LEU A 83 -7.27 -0.17 -3.26
N PHE A 84 -6.29 -0.49 -2.42
CA PHE A 84 -5.82 0.37 -1.35
C PHE A 84 -4.39 0.82 -1.58
N ALA A 85 -4.07 2.05 -1.23
CA ALA A 85 -2.69 2.54 -1.10
C ALA A 85 -2.40 2.88 0.36
N PHE A 86 -1.22 2.49 0.82
CA PHE A 86 -0.66 2.74 2.14
C PHE A 86 0.55 3.65 1.90
N VAL A 87 0.33 4.95 2.10
CA VAL A 87 1.31 5.99 1.79
C VAL A 87 1.92 6.49 3.07
N SER A 88 3.23 6.44 3.14
CA SER A 88 4.05 7.02 4.18
C SER A 88 3.73 8.51 4.37
N GLN A 89 3.89 8.96 5.61
CA GLN A 89 3.64 10.32 6.03
C GLN A 89 4.79 10.73 6.96
N LYS A 90 4.77 12.01 7.38
CA LYS A 90 5.70 12.49 8.42
C LYS A 90 5.63 11.59 9.65
N ASP A 91 6.73 11.44 10.38
CA ASP A 91 6.82 10.62 11.60
C ASP A 91 6.61 9.11 11.38
N ASN A 92 6.82 8.62 10.15
CA ASN A 92 6.78 7.19 9.78
C ASN A 92 5.41 6.51 9.98
N TYR A 93 4.31 7.27 10.09
CA TYR A 93 2.97 6.68 10.00
C TYR A 93 2.53 6.53 8.54
N PHE A 94 1.69 5.53 8.25
CA PHE A 94 1.15 5.31 6.92
C PHE A 94 -0.33 5.69 6.90
N LYS A 95 -0.73 6.54 5.94
CA LYS A 95 -2.13 6.85 5.67
C LYS A 95 -2.67 5.92 4.60
N THR A 96 -3.86 5.38 4.85
CA THR A 96 -4.57 4.50 3.92
C THR A 96 -5.51 5.30 3.03
N TYR A 97 -5.49 5.00 1.73
CA TYR A 97 -6.42 5.51 0.71
C TYR A 97 -7.14 4.33 0.07
N LEU A 98 -8.48 4.37 0.03
CA LEU A 98 -9.28 3.50 -0.85
C LEU A 98 -9.36 4.18 -2.22
N LEU A 99 -8.77 3.55 -3.23
CA LEU A 99 -8.64 4.12 -4.58
C LEU A 99 -9.76 3.66 -5.52
N ASP A 100 -10.21 2.41 -5.38
CA ASP A 100 -11.36 1.87 -6.10
C ASP A 100 -11.99 0.71 -5.31
N GLU A 101 -13.29 0.46 -5.50
CA GLU A 101 -14.02 -0.66 -4.90
C GLU A 101 -14.99 -1.28 -5.89
N MET A 102 -15.00 -2.61 -5.94
CA MET A 102 -15.94 -3.41 -6.72
C MET A 102 -16.85 -4.18 -5.77
N GLN A 103 -18.16 -4.16 -6.03
CA GLN A 103 -19.18 -4.88 -5.25
C GLN A 103 -19.35 -6.36 -5.67
N ASP A 104 -18.36 -6.91 -6.36
CA ASP A 104 -18.29 -8.32 -6.70
C ASP A 104 -16.86 -8.80 -6.49
N HIS A 105 -16.65 -9.61 -5.44
CA HIS A 105 -15.32 -10.13 -5.12
C HIS A 105 -14.77 -11.06 -6.20
N THR A 106 -15.62 -11.70 -7.02
CA THR A 106 -15.18 -12.66 -8.03
C THR A 106 -14.40 -11.97 -9.16
N LEU A 107 -14.71 -10.69 -9.40
CA LEU A 107 -13.99 -9.86 -10.36
C LEU A 107 -12.52 -9.68 -9.99
N ILE A 108 -12.12 -9.89 -8.72
CA ILE A 108 -10.70 -9.85 -8.37
C ILE A 108 -9.89 -10.79 -9.25
N GLN A 109 -10.43 -11.89 -9.79
CA GLN A 109 -9.70 -12.83 -10.65
C GLN A 109 -9.18 -12.20 -11.94
N VAL A 110 -9.84 -11.15 -12.43
CA VAL A 110 -9.51 -10.47 -13.70
C VAL A 110 -8.93 -9.07 -13.50
N PHE A 111 -8.76 -8.60 -12.26
CA PHE A 111 -8.19 -7.27 -11.98
C PHE A 111 -6.79 -7.36 -11.35
N GLY A 112 -5.82 -6.64 -11.91
CA GLY A 112 -4.45 -6.61 -11.40
C GLY A 112 -3.97 -5.19 -11.12
N ILE A 113 -2.87 -5.13 -10.37
CA ILE A 113 -2.05 -3.93 -10.23
C ILE A 113 -0.59 -4.19 -10.59
N LYS A 114 0.04 -3.22 -11.24
CA LYS A 114 1.49 -3.16 -11.48
C LYS A 114 2.03 -1.74 -11.31
N ASP A 115 3.32 -1.62 -11.06
CA ASP A 115 3.98 -0.32 -11.02
C ASP A 115 4.07 0.30 -12.42
N VAL A 116 4.04 1.63 -12.45
CA VAL A 116 4.31 2.44 -13.63
C VAL A 116 5.48 3.34 -13.31
N ALA A 117 6.49 3.31 -14.18
CA ALA A 117 7.66 4.15 -14.06
C ALA A 117 7.34 5.63 -14.32
N SER A 118 8.28 6.51 -13.95
CA SER A 118 8.21 7.91 -14.34
C SER A 118 8.28 8.06 -15.86
N GLY A 119 7.47 8.94 -16.44
CA GLY A 119 7.42 9.15 -17.87
C GLY A 119 6.25 10.01 -18.33
N VAL A 120 6.14 10.19 -19.64
CA VAL A 120 5.00 10.83 -20.29
C VAL A 120 4.12 9.75 -20.90
N TYR A 121 2.82 9.79 -20.59
CA TYR A 121 1.86 8.78 -21.02
C TYR A 121 0.68 9.44 -21.71
N LYS A 122 0.27 8.89 -22.87
CA LYS A 122 -0.98 9.28 -23.52
C LYS A 122 -2.17 8.71 -22.76
N THR A 123 -3.14 9.55 -22.48
CA THR A 123 -4.39 9.14 -21.84
C THR A 123 -5.33 8.53 -22.88
N ALA A 124 -6.38 7.86 -22.43
CA ALA A 124 -7.39 7.30 -23.32
C ALA A 124 -8.04 8.38 -24.21
N CYS A 125 -8.33 9.56 -23.66
CA CYS A 125 -8.83 10.68 -24.46
C CYS A 125 -7.77 11.19 -25.45
N GLY A 126 -6.50 11.26 -25.05
CA GLY A 126 -5.39 11.63 -25.95
C GLY A 126 -5.10 10.63 -27.05
N LYS A 127 -5.52 9.36 -26.88
CA LYS A 127 -5.52 8.32 -27.91
C LYS A 127 -6.73 8.38 -28.83
N GLY A 128 -7.74 9.20 -28.52
CA GLY A 128 -8.96 9.35 -29.30
C GLY A 128 -10.04 8.33 -29.01
N TYR A 129 -10.01 7.65 -27.85
CA TYR A 129 -11.15 6.83 -27.41
C TYR A 129 -12.41 7.69 -27.16
N TRP A 130 -12.21 8.93 -26.73
CA TRP A 130 -13.24 9.98 -26.60
C TRP A 130 -12.58 11.37 -26.61
N ASP A 131 -13.39 12.42 -26.77
CA ASP A 131 -12.93 13.79 -26.65
C ASP A 131 -12.56 14.12 -25.20
N CYS A 132 -11.36 14.64 -24.97
CA CYS A 132 -10.92 15.05 -23.63
C CYS A 132 -11.90 16.07 -23.03
N GLN A 133 -12.48 15.74 -21.89
CA GLN A 133 -13.40 16.62 -21.18
C GLN A 133 -12.66 17.72 -20.41
N GLN A 134 -13.40 18.70 -19.89
CA GLN A 134 -12.81 19.76 -19.07
C GLN A 134 -12.09 19.17 -17.85
N GLY A 135 -10.78 19.39 -17.77
CA GLY A 135 -9.92 18.87 -16.70
C GLY A 135 -9.19 17.57 -17.05
N GLU A 136 -9.53 16.93 -18.18
CA GLU A 136 -8.71 15.85 -18.74
C GLU A 136 -7.58 16.44 -19.61
N THR A 137 -6.46 15.73 -19.67
CA THR A 137 -5.33 16.07 -20.54
C THR A 137 -5.05 14.91 -21.48
N PRO A 138 -4.66 15.18 -22.74
CA PRO A 138 -4.31 14.11 -23.70
C PRO A 138 -3.05 13.35 -23.29
N GLU A 139 -2.20 13.97 -22.49
CA GLU A 139 -1.01 13.37 -21.91
C GLU A 139 -0.90 13.73 -20.43
N ILE A 140 -0.30 12.83 -19.65
CA ILE A 140 0.05 13.06 -18.25
C ILE A 140 1.54 12.80 -18.05
N VAL A 141 2.12 13.51 -17.08
CA VAL A 141 3.51 13.31 -16.66
C VAL A 141 3.50 12.63 -15.30
N ILE A 142 3.98 11.39 -15.26
CA ILE A 142 4.18 10.61 -14.05
C ILE A 142 5.60 10.90 -13.55
N LYS A 143 5.73 11.49 -12.36
CA LYS A 143 7.03 11.88 -11.78
C LYS A 143 7.62 10.81 -10.86
N ASN A 144 6.77 10.06 -10.17
CA ASN A 144 7.16 8.99 -9.26
C ASN A 144 6.48 7.68 -9.68
N THR A 145 6.68 6.60 -8.93
CA THR A 145 5.93 5.37 -9.16
C THR A 145 4.43 5.65 -9.09
N ALA A 146 3.70 5.25 -10.13
CA ALA A 146 2.24 5.22 -10.15
C ALA A 146 1.74 3.77 -10.15
N ILE A 147 0.43 3.60 -9.94
CA ILE A 147 -0.22 2.29 -9.89
C ILE A 147 -1.04 2.13 -11.17
N ASP A 148 -0.68 1.18 -12.03
CA ASP A 148 -1.55 0.74 -13.11
C ASP A 148 -2.57 -0.25 -12.55
N TYR A 149 -3.84 0.15 -12.54
CA TYR A 149 -4.96 -0.69 -12.19
C TYR A 149 -5.66 -1.14 -13.47
N PHE A 150 -5.59 -2.43 -13.76
CA PHE A 150 -6.00 -3.00 -15.04
C PHE A 150 -6.97 -4.15 -14.85
N LYS A 151 -7.88 -4.29 -15.83
CA LYS A 151 -8.58 -5.55 -16.07
C LYS A 151 -7.82 -6.32 -17.15
N THR A 152 -7.60 -7.61 -16.96
CA THR A 152 -6.97 -8.46 -18.00
C THR A 152 -7.75 -8.41 -19.29
N GLU A 153 -7.04 -8.21 -20.41
CA GLU A 153 -7.64 -8.09 -21.75
C GLU A 153 -8.67 -6.95 -21.86
N GLY A 154 -8.53 -5.91 -21.05
CA GLY A 154 -9.48 -4.81 -21.01
C GLY A 154 -8.87 -3.49 -20.56
N ALA A 155 -9.76 -2.60 -20.13
CA ALA A 155 -9.39 -1.24 -19.76
C ALA A 155 -8.41 -1.19 -18.57
N ASN A 156 -7.55 -0.18 -18.59
CA ASN A 156 -6.67 0.17 -17.49
C ASN A 156 -6.67 1.67 -17.19
N SER A 157 -6.39 1.99 -15.93
CA SER A 157 -6.27 3.36 -15.43
C SER A 157 -5.10 3.48 -14.48
N PHE A 158 -4.42 4.61 -14.52
CA PHE A 158 -3.36 4.91 -13.56
C PHE A 158 -3.93 5.65 -12.36
N PHE A 159 -3.48 5.26 -11.17
CA PHE A 159 -3.56 6.08 -9.97
C PHE A 159 -2.18 6.67 -9.70
N TYR A 160 -2.10 8.00 -9.67
CA TYR A 160 -0.85 8.72 -9.45
C TYR A 160 -1.03 9.79 -8.37
N TRP A 161 0.04 10.08 -7.64
CA TRP A 161 0.02 11.06 -6.58
C TRP A 161 0.09 12.50 -7.14
N ASP A 162 -0.86 13.33 -6.74
CA ASP A 162 -0.83 14.77 -7.00
C ASP A 162 -0.23 15.49 -5.79
N ASN A 163 1.00 16.00 -5.95
CA ASN A 163 1.72 16.70 -4.88
C ASN A 163 1.09 18.05 -4.48
N LYS A 164 0.26 18.66 -5.34
CA LYS A 164 -0.41 19.93 -5.02
C LYS A 164 -1.61 19.67 -4.11
N GLU A 165 -2.36 18.59 -4.39
CA GLU A 165 -3.57 18.23 -3.66
C GLU A 165 -3.30 17.22 -2.53
N ASN A 166 -2.10 16.64 -2.46
CA ASN A 166 -1.71 15.60 -1.50
C ASN A 166 -2.69 14.42 -1.48
N THR A 167 -3.06 13.95 -2.68
CA THR A 167 -4.00 12.85 -2.88
C THR A 167 -3.70 12.11 -4.18
N PHE A 168 -4.27 10.92 -4.35
CA PHE A 168 -4.26 10.23 -5.63
C PHE A 168 -5.27 10.84 -6.60
N LYS A 169 -4.88 10.91 -7.87
CA LYS A 169 -5.76 11.12 -9.01
C LYS A 169 -5.83 9.85 -9.84
N ARG A 170 -6.99 9.61 -10.44
CA ARG A 170 -7.22 8.52 -11.41
C ARG A 170 -7.25 9.10 -12.82
N ILE A 171 -6.64 8.40 -13.77
CA ILE A 171 -6.74 8.74 -15.20
C ILE A 171 -6.81 7.47 -16.04
N TRP A 172 -7.71 7.43 -17.01
CA TRP A 172 -7.85 6.30 -17.93
C TRP A 172 -6.73 6.33 -18.98
N ILE A 173 -6.06 5.19 -19.15
CA ILE A 173 -4.98 5.04 -20.13
C ILE A 173 -5.45 4.21 -21.31
N SER A 174 -6.19 3.12 -21.05
CA SER A 174 -6.70 2.17 -22.05
C SER A 174 -5.66 1.82 -23.12
N ASP A 175 -4.77 0.89 -22.80
CA ASP A 175 -3.84 0.28 -23.76
C ASP A 175 -4.51 -0.81 -24.62
#